data_AF-A0A916CVS2-F1
#
_entry.id   AF-A0A916CVS2-F1
#
_cell.length_a   1.000
_cell.length_b   1.000
_cell.length_c   1.000
_cell.angle_alpha   90.00
_cell.angle_beta   90.00
_cell.angle_gamma   90.00
#
_symmetry.space_group_name_H-M   'P 1'
#
loop_
_entity.id
_entity.type
_entity.pdbx_description
1 polymer ?
#
loop_
_entity_poly.entity_id
_entity_poly.type
_entity_poly.pdbx_seq_one_letter_code
_entity_poly.pdbx_strand_id
1 'polypeptide(L)'
;MLLTLSTTLSPATDLGYLLHKNPARVQTFSLAFGRAHVFYPQATRSSFSAALLLDIDSIELVRGGQGIAPPGSLLSVAIAQVFGSALGGRCKDRPELVQQPIPLSCRVAAASCRGDADLPTRLFSPLGYHVGITRWPLDEKLYPGEPSRVMAIDLRATARLS
;
A
#
# COMPACT_ATOMS: atom_id res chain seq x y z
N MET A 1 -1.39 -9.48 3.58
CA MET A 1 -2.07 -8.26 3.04
C MET A 1 -1.13 -7.59 2.03
N LEU A 2 -1.63 -7.04 0.91
CA LEU A 2 -0.79 -6.49 -0.16
C LEU A 2 -1.13 -5.02 -0.45
N LEU A 3 -0.10 -4.18 -0.48
CA LEU A 3 -0.10 -2.80 -0.97
C LEU A 3 0.79 -2.73 -2.21
N THR A 4 0.33 -2.08 -3.29
CA THR A 4 1.18 -1.77 -4.44
C THR A 4 1.17 -0.27 -4.71
N LEU A 5 2.35 0.30 -4.98
CA LEU A 5 2.52 1.69 -5.40
C LEU A 5 3.20 1.72 -6.76
N SER A 6 2.57 2.38 -7.72
CA SER A 6 3.01 2.41 -9.11
C SER A 6 3.08 3.84 -9.65
N THR A 7 3.94 4.04 -10.65
CA THR A 7 4.05 5.31 -11.37
C THR A 7 4.35 5.10 -12.84
N THR A 8 4.03 6.11 -13.63
CA THR A 8 4.42 6.28 -15.04
C THR A 8 5.22 7.57 -15.25
N LEU A 9 5.85 8.11 -14.19
CA LEU A 9 6.89 9.13 -14.31
C LEU A 9 7.95 8.69 -15.33
N SER A 10 8.63 9.63 -16.00
CA SER A 10 9.76 9.29 -16.88
C SER A 10 11.07 9.83 -16.30
N PRO A 11 12.02 8.97 -15.89
CA PRO A 11 11.94 7.51 -15.86
C PRO A 11 11.19 6.97 -14.62
N ALA A 12 10.34 5.96 -14.81
CA ALA A 12 9.48 5.44 -13.74
C ALA A 12 10.27 4.75 -12.63
N THR A 13 11.45 4.24 -12.98
CA THR A 13 12.43 3.66 -12.04
C THR A 13 12.86 4.64 -10.95
N ASP A 14 12.69 5.95 -11.15
CA ASP A 14 13.04 6.94 -10.13
C ASP A 14 12.20 6.82 -8.85
N LEU A 15 11.02 6.17 -8.91
CA LEU A 15 10.26 5.85 -7.71
C LEU A 15 11.06 4.93 -6.75
N GLY A 16 11.96 4.09 -7.25
CA GLY A 16 12.84 3.27 -6.40
C GLY A 16 13.79 4.12 -5.53
N TYR A 17 14.33 5.21 -6.08
CA TYR A 17 15.16 6.16 -5.32
C TYR A 17 14.32 6.88 -4.27
N LEU A 18 13.14 7.37 -4.64
CA LEU A 18 12.23 8.04 -3.72
C LEU A 18 11.80 7.13 -2.56
N LEU A 19 11.61 5.84 -2.81
CA LEU A 19 11.28 4.84 -1.79
C LEU A 19 12.48 4.33 -0.98
N HIS A 20 13.72 4.69 -1.36
CA HIS A 20 14.97 4.13 -0.81
C HIS A 20 15.04 2.61 -0.94
N LYS A 21 14.79 2.14 -2.15
CA LYS A 21 14.45 0.75 -2.44
C LYS A 21 15.01 0.33 -3.80
N ASN A 22 15.98 -0.58 -3.78
CA ASN A 22 16.64 -1.07 -4.99
C ASN A 22 15.73 -2.10 -5.70
N PRO A 23 15.29 -1.84 -6.95
CA PRO A 23 14.39 -2.73 -7.68
C PRO A 23 14.96 -4.13 -7.98
N ALA A 24 16.29 -4.28 -8.00
CA ALA A 24 16.96 -5.56 -8.21
C ALA A 24 17.04 -6.44 -6.94
N ARG A 25 16.50 -5.98 -5.81
CA ARG A 25 16.60 -6.67 -4.52
C ARG A 25 15.25 -6.79 -3.84
N VAL A 26 14.82 -8.04 -3.62
CA VAL A 26 13.75 -8.33 -2.66
C VAL A 26 14.28 -8.09 -1.25
N GLN A 27 13.55 -7.34 -0.44
CA GLN A 27 13.92 -7.04 0.94
C GLN A 27 12.86 -7.57 1.89
N THR A 28 13.28 -8.05 3.05
CA THR A 28 12.37 -8.52 4.09
C THR A 28 12.70 -7.83 5.41
N PHE A 29 11.67 -7.36 6.11
CA PHE A 29 11.74 -6.62 7.36
C PHE A 29 10.99 -7.38 8.44
N SER A 30 11.56 -7.50 9.63
CA SER A 30 10.86 -8.07 10.79
C SER A 30 9.94 -7.01 11.41
N LEU A 31 8.72 -7.43 11.74
CA LEU A 31 7.69 -6.65 12.41
C LEU A 31 7.33 -7.36 13.73
N ALA A 32 6.66 -6.67 14.65
CA ALA A 32 6.20 -7.27 15.90
C ALA A 32 5.12 -8.36 15.73
N PHE A 33 4.63 -8.56 14.50
CA PHE A 33 3.51 -9.43 14.16
C PHE A 33 3.80 -10.26 12.89
N GLY A 34 5.08 -10.52 12.62
CA GLY A 34 5.54 -11.26 11.44
C GLY A 34 6.53 -10.46 10.59
N ARG A 35 6.33 -10.43 9.28
CA ARG A 35 7.30 -9.88 8.32
C ARG A 35 6.63 -9.00 7.27
N ALA A 36 7.42 -8.09 6.71
CA ALA A 36 7.06 -7.33 5.51
C ALA A 36 8.07 -7.62 4.41
N HIS A 37 7.58 -7.91 3.21
CA HIS A 37 8.38 -8.12 2.02
C HIS A 37 8.18 -6.98 1.03
N VAL A 38 9.28 -6.43 0.51
CA VAL A 38 9.27 -5.46 -0.58
C VAL A 38 9.87 -6.08 -1.82
N PHE A 39 9.12 -6.06 -2.91
CA PHE A 39 9.54 -6.53 -4.23
C PHE A 39 8.90 -5.69 -5.33
N TYR A 40 9.30 -5.92 -6.58
CA TYR A 40 8.93 -5.04 -7.70
C TYR A 40 8.41 -5.90 -8.85
N PRO A 41 7.07 -6.09 -8.94
CA PRO A 41 6.46 -6.81 -10.04
C PRO A 41 6.80 -6.21 -11.41
N GLN A 42 7.12 -4.92 -11.44
CA GLN A 42 7.49 -4.20 -12.66
C GLN A 42 8.49 -3.09 -12.35
N ALA A 43 9.58 -3.02 -13.12
CA ALA A 43 10.61 -1.99 -12.95
C ALA A 43 11.22 -1.61 -14.31
N THR A 44 10.44 -0.92 -15.15
CA THR A 44 10.91 -0.41 -16.44
C THR A 44 10.98 1.12 -16.43
N ARG A 45 11.61 1.72 -17.45
CA ARG A 45 11.68 3.19 -17.57
C ARG A 45 10.33 3.86 -17.80
N SER A 46 9.35 3.14 -18.37
CA SER A 46 8.02 3.67 -18.69
C SER A 46 6.97 3.38 -17.62
N SER A 47 7.17 2.34 -16.81
CA SER A 47 6.27 2.04 -15.71
C SER A 47 6.96 1.21 -14.63
N PHE A 48 6.69 1.56 -13.38
CA PHE A 48 7.29 0.98 -12.21
C PHE A 48 6.22 0.66 -11.17
N SER A 49 6.35 -0.46 -10.47
CA SER A 49 5.46 -0.91 -9.41
C SER A 49 6.28 -1.55 -8.29
N ALA A 50 6.15 -0.98 -7.08
CA ALA A 50 6.64 -1.58 -5.84
C ALA A 50 5.49 -2.22 -5.08
N ALA A 51 5.74 -3.40 -4.52
CA ALA A 51 4.80 -4.16 -3.71
C ALA A 51 5.31 -4.29 -2.28
N LEU A 52 4.43 -4.05 -1.30
CA LEU A 52 4.63 -4.33 0.11
C LEU A 52 3.64 -5.43 0.52
N LEU A 53 4.17 -6.61 0.81
CA LEU A 53 3.40 -7.77 1.27
C LEU A 53 3.63 -7.98 2.76
N LEU A 54 2.56 -8.00 3.54
CA LEU A 54 2.57 -8.42 4.94
C LEU A 54 2.34 -9.92 5.03
N ASP A 55 3.31 -10.59 5.64
CA ASP A 55 3.28 -11.98 6.07
C ASP A 55 3.07 -11.99 7.60
N ILE A 56 1.82 -12.19 8.02
CA ILE A 56 1.41 -12.02 9.42
C ILE A 56 1.50 -13.36 10.13
N ASP A 57 2.26 -13.41 11.22
CA ASP A 57 2.26 -14.56 12.12
C ASP A 57 1.13 -14.40 13.14
N SER A 58 0.02 -15.10 12.90
CA SER A 58 -1.16 -15.06 13.77
C SER A 58 -0.89 -15.58 15.19
N ILE A 59 0.10 -16.46 15.37
CA ILE A 59 0.42 -17.05 16.68
C ILE A 59 1.23 -16.05 17.50
N GLU A 60 2.26 -15.45 16.92
CA GLU A 60 3.04 -14.40 17.58
C GLU A 60 2.17 -13.19 17.93
N LEU A 61 1.27 -12.79 17.02
CA LEU A 61 0.36 -11.66 17.26
C LEU A 61 -0.45 -11.86 18.54
N VAL A 62 -1.10 -13.01 18.70
CA VAL A 62 -1.91 -13.34 19.89
C VAL A 62 -1.05 -13.42 21.15
N ARG A 63 0.15 -14.03 21.06
CA ARG A 63 1.08 -14.15 22.21
C ARG A 63 1.63 -12.82 22.69
N GLY A 64 1.80 -11.85 21.79
CA GLY A 64 2.31 -10.52 22.10
C GLY A 64 1.33 -9.62 22.86
N GLY A 65 0.13 -10.10 23.22
CA GLY A 65 -0.91 -9.33 23.91
C GLY A 65 -1.56 -8.25 23.04
N GLN A 66 -1.14 -8.12 21.79
CA GLN A 66 -1.84 -7.37 20.77
C GLN A 66 -2.97 -8.29 20.29
N GLY A 67 -4.23 -8.00 20.63
CA GLY A 67 -5.35 -8.73 20.05
C GLY A 67 -5.32 -8.70 18.51
N ILE A 68 -6.31 -9.29 17.83
CA ILE A 68 -6.37 -9.27 16.36
C ILE A 68 -6.50 -7.81 15.88
N ALA A 69 -5.37 -7.17 15.59
CA ALA A 69 -5.31 -5.81 15.09
C ALA A 69 -5.94 -5.80 13.69
N PRO A 70 -6.75 -4.77 13.35
CA PRO A 70 -7.29 -4.65 12.01
C PRO A 70 -6.14 -4.63 10.98
N PRO A 71 -6.25 -5.34 9.84
CA PRO A 71 -5.19 -5.38 8.83
C PRO A 71 -4.71 -3.99 8.39
N GLY A 72 -5.61 -2.99 8.34
CA GLY A 72 -5.26 -1.61 8.03
C GLY A 72 -4.25 -0.98 9.00
N SER A 73 -4.38 -1.24 10.30
CA SER A 73 -3.43 -0.73 11.31
C SER A 73 -2.05 -1.36 11.16
N LEU A 74 -2.00 -2.67 10.88
CA LEU A 74 -0.76 -3.39 10.63
C LEU A 74 -0.04 -2.88 9.37
N LEU A 75 -0.81 -2.54 8.32
CA LEU A 75 -0.27 -1.93 7.11
C LEU A 75 0.34 -0.55 7.39
N SER A 76 -0.32 0.30 8.18
CA SER A 76 0.23 1.61 8.55
C SER A 76 1.58 1.49 9.28
N VAL A 77 1.71 0.54 10.20
CA VAL A 77 2.99 0.27 10.90
C VAL A 77 4.06 -0.19 9.92
N ALA A 78 3.72 -1.12 9.03
CA ALA A 78 4.67 -1.60 8.02
C ALA A 78 5.11 -0.49 7.05
N ILE A 79 4.19 0.37 6.60
CA ILE A 79 4.52 1.53 5.75
C ILE A 79 5.50 2.46 6.48
N ALA A 80 5.23 2.80 7.75
CA ALA A 80 6.10 3.67 8.54
C ALA A 80 7.51 3.08 8.72
N GLN A 81 7.61 1.78 8.99
CA GLN A 81 8.89 1.11 9.21
C GLN A 81 9.69 0.90 7.92
N VAL A 82 9.03 0.56 6.82
CA VAL A 82 9.68 0.20 5.54
C VAL A 82 9.98 1.42 4.68
N PHE A 83 9.08 2.41 4.68
CA PHE A 83 9.12 3.61 3.82
C PHE A 83 9.30 4.91 4.63
N GLY A 84 9.72 4.85 5.90
CA GLY A 84 9.86 6.02 6.76
C GLY A 84 10.75 7.15 6.20
N SER A 85 11.82 6.83 5.44
CA SER A 85 12.63 7.84 4.76
C SER A 85 11.87 8.60 3.67
N ALA A 86 11.03 7.89 2.91
CA ALA A 86 10.20 8.46 1.86
C ALA A 86 9.09 9.34 2.44
N LEU A 87 8.41 8.86 3.49
CA LEU A 87 7.41 9.64 4.24
C LEU A 87 7.98 10.93 4.83
N GLY A 88 9.25 10.87 5.27
CA GLY A 88 9.96 12.06 5.75
C GLY A 88 10.36 13.05 4.66
N GLY A 89 10.00 12.81 3.39
CA GLY A 89 10.36 13.68 2.28
C GLY A 89 11.87 13.80 2.08
N ARG A 90 12.64 12.72 2.30
CA ARG A 90 14.09 12.71 2.14
C ARG A 90 14.46 11.88 0.92
N CYS A 91 15.23 12.41 -0.02
CA CYS A 91 15.89 11.64 -1.08
C CYS A 91 17.17 12.37 -1.50
N LYS A 92 18.33 11.72 -1.39
CA LYS A 92 19.62 12.32 -1.76
C LYS A 92 19.94 12.15 -3.25
N ASP A 93 19.48 11.05 -3.84
CA ASP A 93 19.81 10.68 -5.22
C ASP A 93 18.94 11.40 -6.26
N ARG A 94 17.74 11.84 -5.84
CA ARG A 94 16.73 12.57 -6.65
C ARG A 94 16.02 13.64 -5.81
N PRO A 95 16.72 14.65 -5.29
CA PRO A 95 16.14 15.67 -4.41
C PRO A 95 15.03 16.50 -5.08
N GLU A 96 15.17 16.75 -6.39
CA GLU A 96 14.19 17.48 -7.21
C GLU A 96 12.82 16.79 -7.27
N LEU A 97 12.80 15.45 -7.29
CA LEU A 97 11.57 14.67 -7.39
C LEU A 97 10.77 14.62 -6.08
N VAL A 98 11.40 14.94 -4.93
CA VAL A 98 10.72 14.92 -3.62
C VAL A 98 9.59 15.94 -3.55
N GLN A 99 9.82 17.13 -4.12
CA GLN A 99 8.84 18.21 -4.09
C GLN A 99 7.94 18.22 -5.33
N GLN A 100 8.24 17.38 -6.32
CA GLN A 100 7.49 17.33 -7.56
C GLN A 100 6.23 16.46 -7.42
N PRO A 101 5.06 16.95 -7.84
CA PRO A 101 3.90 16.11 -8.05
C PRO A 101 4.15 15.10 -9.17
N ILE A 102 4.02 13.81 -8.88
CA ILE A 102 4.22 12.71 -9.82
C ILE A 102 2.94 11.88 -9.95
N PRO A 103 2.68 11.24 -11.11
CA PRO A 103 1.51 10.39 -11.29
C PRO A 103 1.67 9.12 -10.44
N LEU A 104 0.82 8.94 -9.45
CA LEU A 104 0.84 7.81 -8.52
C LEU A 104 -0.45 7.01 -8.63
N SER A 105 -0.31 5.68 -8.63
CA SER A 105 -1.41 4.74 -8.45
C SER A 105 -1.08 3.82 -7.28
N CYS A 106 -1.92 3.80 -6.27
CA CYS A 106 -1.82 2.95 -5.11
C CYS A 106 -2.97 1.95 -5.10
N ARG A 107 -2.72 0.71 -4.70
CA ARG A 107 -3.78 -0.30 -4.50
C ARG A 107 -3.57 -1.02 -3.19
N VAL A 108 -4.62 -1.06 -2.36
CA VAL A 108 -4.71 -1.92 -1.18
C VAL A 108 -5.62 -3.08 -1.53
N ALA A 109 -5.08 -4.29 -1.63
CA ALA A 109 -5.82 -5.44 -2.17
C ALA A 109 -6.93 -5.96 -1.26
N ALA A 110 -6.81 -5.74 0.05
CA ALA A 110 -7.72 -6.28 1.05
C ALA A 110 -7.86 -5.33 2.25
N ALA A 111 -8.59 -4.24 2.05
CA ALA A 111 -8.95 -3.31 3.11
C ALA A 111 -10.25 -3.75 3.79
N SER A 112 -10.24 -3.75 5.13
CA SER A 112 -11.43 -4.01 5.93
C SER A 112 -12.20 -2.71 6.16
N CYS A 113 -13.40 -2.57 5.61
CA CYS A 113 -14.31 -1.46 5.92
C CYS A 113 -15.59 -2.02 6.53
N ARG A 114 -15.94 -1.55 7.73
CA ARG A 114 -17.18 -1.93 8.41
C ARG A 114 -18.27 -0.92 8.08
N GLY A 115 -19.37 -1.39 7.50
CA GLY A 115 -20.62 -0.62 7.37
C GLY A 115 -20.65 0.45 6.28
N ASP A 116 -19.62 1.28 6.14
CA ASP A 116 -19.58 2.35 5.13
C ASP A 116 -18.70 1.96 3.95
N ALA A 117 -19.36 1.72 2.82
CA ALA A 117 -18.74 1.38 1.55
C ALA A 117 -17.97 2.52 0.92
N ASP A 118 -18.47 3.73 1.13
CA ASP A 118 -18.04 4.93 0.42
C ASP A 118 -17.08 5.76 1.27
N LEU A 119 -16.76 5.29 2.48
CA LEU A 119 -15.77 5.90 3.35
C LEU A 119 -14.43 6.20 2.62
N PRO A 120 -13.85 5.31 1.79
CA PRO A 120 -12.64 5.65 1.06
C PRO A 120 -12.84 6.85 0.12
N THR A 121 -13.96 6.92 -0.61
CA THR A 121 -14.31 8.06 -1.47
C THR A 121 -14.38 9.34 -0.66
N ARG A 122 -15.10 9.33 0.46
CA ARG A 122 -15.28 10.50 1.34
C ARG A 122 -13.96 10.99 1.95
N LEU A 123 -13.00 10.10 2.19
CA LEU A 123 -11.71 10.44 2.77
C LEU A 123 -10.71 10.94 1.72
N PHE A 124 -10.65 10.29 0.55
CA PHE A 124 -9.57 10.52 -0.41
C PHE A 124 -9.96 11.45 -1.56
N SER A 125 -11.23 11.50 -1.98
CA SER A 125 -11.67 12.42 -3.04
C SER A 125 -11.44 13.90 -2.69
N PRO A 126 -11.69 14.38 -1.45
CA PRO A 126 -11.38 15.77 -1.08
C PRO A 126 -9.89 16.12 -1.14
N LEU A 127 -9.01 15.12 -1.11
CA LEU A 127 -7.56 15.28 -1.24
C LEU A 127 -7.10 15.26 -2.72
N GLY A 128 -8.04 15.18 -3.67
CA GLY A 128 -7.75 15.16 -5.11
C GLY A 128 -7.45 13.77 -5.69
N TYR A 129 -7.73 12.69 -4.95
CA TYR A 129 -7.57 11.33 -5.46
C TYR A 129 -8.80 10.85 -6.22
N HIS A 130 -8.58 10.20 -7.34
CA HIS A 130 -9.56 9.30 -7.93
C HIS A 130 -9.58 8.00 -7.13
N VAL A 131 -10.78 7.59 -6.70
CA VAL A 131 -10.98 6.41 -5.85
C VAL A 131 -11.75 5.35 -6.63
N GLY A 132 -11.17 4.16 -6.74
CA GLY A 132 -11.82 2.95 -7.23
C GLY A 132 -12.05 1.98 -6.07
N ILE A 133 -13.24 1.39 -6.01
CA ILE A 133 -13.60 0.41 -4.98
C ILE A 133 -14.07 -0.87 -5.67
N THR A 134 -13.40 -1.98 -5.39
CA THR A 134 -13.80 -3.31 -5.88
C THR A 134 -14.24 -4.17 -4.69
N ARG A 135 -15.45 -4.73 -4.79
CA ARG A 135 -16.03 -5.62 -3.78
C ARG A 135 -16.24 -6.99 -4.37
N TRP A 136 -16.15 -8.00 -3.51
CA TRP A 136 -16.44 -9.38 -3.86
C TRP A 136 -17.58 -9.90 -3.00
N PRO A 137 -18.42 -10.82 -3.51
CA PRO A 137 -19.34 -11.58 -2.67
C PRO A 137 -18.52 -12.41 -1.66
N LEU A 138 -19.11 -12.69 -0.49
CA LEU A 138 -18.43 -13.48 0.54
C LEU A 138 -18.29 -14.95 0.11
N ASP A 139 -19.43 -15.65 0.02
CA ASP A 139 -19.58 -17.00 -0.52
C ASP A 139 -21.03 -17.11 -1.00
N GLU A 140 -21.25 -17.31 -2.30
CA GLU A 140 -22.60 -17.32 -2.87
C GLU A 140 -23.44 -18.53 -2.42
N LYS A 141 -22.80 -19.62 -1.97
CA LYS A 141 -23.50 -20.82 -1.51
C LYS A 141 -23.93 -20.70 -0.06
N LEU A 142 -23.09 -20.10 0.79
CA LEU A 142 -23.34 -19.97 2.23
C LEU A 142 -24.01 -18.65 2.59
N TYR A 143 -23.73 -17.57 1.85
CA TYR A 143 -24.21 -16.21 2.12
C TYR A 143 -24.66 -15.50 0.81
N PRO A 144 -25.77 -15.93 0.20
CA PRO A 144 -26.22 -15.39 -1.08
C PRO A 144 -26.48 -13.88 -1.02
N GLY A 145 -25.78 -13.12 -1.87
CA GLY A 145 -25.94 -11.66 -1.95
C GLY A 145 -25.28 -10.87 -0.84
N GLU A 146 -24.63 -11.51 0.14
CA GLU A 146 -23.88 -10.77 1.17
C GLU A 146 -22.52 -10.30 0.63
N PRO A 147 -22.25 -8.98 0.70
CA PRO A 147 -20.96 -8.46 0.29
C PRO A 147 -19.88 -8.84 1.31
N SER A 148 -18.68 -9.16 0.82
CA SER A 148 -17.51 -9.29 1.68
C SER A 148 -17.26 -8.00 2.46
N ARG A 149 -16.80 -8.14 3.70
CA ARG A 149 -16.32 -7.03 4.54
C ARG A 149 -14.94 -6.52 4.11
N VAL A 150 -14.35 -7.17 3.11
CA VAL A 150 -13.06 -6.84 2.53
C VAL A 150 -13.27 -6.33 1.11
N MET A 151 -12.59 -5.24 0.78
CA MET A 151 -12.60 -4.64 -0.54
C MET A 151 -11.18 -4.31 -1.00
N ALA A 152 -10.99 -4.20 -2.32
CA ALA A 152 -9.83 -3.51 -2.85
C ALA A 152 -10.13 -2.03 -3.02
N ILE A 153 -9.15 -1.20 -2.66
CA ILE A 153 -9.18 0.25 -2.84
C ILE A 153 -8.05 0.61 -3.79
N ASP A 154 -8.39 1.28 -4.88
CA ASP A 154 -7.47 1.85 -5.84
C ASP A 154 -7.50 3.38 -5.70
N LEU A 155 -6.34 4.00 -5.50
CA LEU A 155 -6.18 5.45 -5.36
C LEU A 155 -5.26 5.95 -6.46
N ARG A 156 -5.66 7.00 -7.18
CA ARG A 156 -4.84 7.62 -8.23
C ARG A 156 -4.82 9.13 -8.10
N ALA A 157 -3.65 9.73 -8.15
CA ALA A 157 -3.49 11.18 -8.15
C ALA A 157 -2.14 11.58 -8.74
N THR A 158 -2.02 12.85 -9.13
CA THR A 158 -0.72 13.48 -9.31
C THR A 158 -0.39 14.23 -8.03
N ALA A 159 0.53 13.69 -7.23
CA ALA A 159 0.86 14.19 -5.90
C ALA A 159 2.34 13.98 -5.59
N ARG A 160 2.85 14.67 -4.56
CA ARG A 160 4.17 14.33 -4.00
C ARG A 160 4.08 12.94 -3.36
N LEU A 161 5.23 12.25 -3.27
CA LEU A 161 5.27 10.94 -2.62
C LEU A 161 4.99 11.01 -1.11
N SER A 162 5.46 12.06 -0.44
CA SER A 162 5.31 12.30 1.00
C SER A 162 4.04 13.05 1.37
#